data_AF-A0AAE4V133-F1
#
_entry.id   AF-A0AAE4V133-F1
#
_cell.length_a   1.000
_cell.length_b   1.000
_cell.length_c   1.000
_cell.angle_alpha   90.00
_cell.angle_beta   90.00
_cell.angle_gamma   90.00
#
_symmetry.space_group_name_H-M   'P 1'
#
loop_
_entity.id
_entity.type
_entity.pdbx_description
1 polymer ?
#
loop_
_entity_poly.entity_id
_entity_poly.type
_entity_poly.pdbx_seq_one_letter_code
_entity_poly.pdbx_strand_id
1 'polypeptide(L)' 'VEGGDLAYVEERIIADGELLPRLSARLTRYIG' A
#
# COMPACT_ATOMS: atom_id res chain seq x y z
N VAL A 1 10.83 3.78 2.05
CA VAL A 1 11.07 4.34 0.70
C VAL A 1 12.07 5.46 0.83
N GLU A 2 13.10 5.48 -0.03
CA GLU A 2 14.00 6.64 -0.14
C GLU A 2 13.25 7.85 -0.72
N GLY A 3 13.63 9.06 -0.31
CA GLY A 3 13.08 10.31 -0.85
C GLY A 3 11.88 10.91 -0.10
N GLY A 4 11.48 10.34 1.04
CA GLY A 4 10.41 10.93 1.89
C GLY A 4 8.98 10.70 1.38
N ASP A 5 8.82 9.88 0.34
CA ASP A 5 7.53 9.42 -0.12
C ASP A 5 6.81 8.60 0.97
N LEU A 6 5.48 8.62 0.95
CA LEU A 6 4.65 7.69 1.70
C LEU A 6 4.31 6.49 0.81
N ALA A 7 4.69 5.29 1.22
CA ALA A 7 4.34 4.07 0.50
C ALA A 7 3.48 3.16 1.38
N TYR A 8 2.46 2.54 0.78
CA TYR A 8 1.65 1.53 1.44
C TYR A 8 1.30 0.38 0.48
N VAL A 9 1.06 -0.79 1.07
CA VAL A 9 0.44 -1.96 0.44
C VAL A 9 -0.73 -2.36 1.31
N GLU A 10 -1.87 -2.62 0.67
CA GLU A 10 -3.04 -3.22 1.29
C GLU A 10 -3.20 -4.64 0.76
N GLU A 11 -3.41 -5.55 1.70
CA GLU A 11 -3.75 -6.95 1.43
C GLU A 11 -5.11 -7.25 2.05
N ARG A 12 -5.86 -8.19 1.45
CA ARG A 12 -7.18 -8.57 1.94
C ARG A 12 -7.32 -10.08 1.95
N ILE A 13 -7.85 -10.58 3.07
CA ILE A 13 -8.31 -11.97 3.17
C ILE A 13 -9.55 -12.13 2.27
N ILE A 14 -9.47 -13.04 1.31
CA ILE A 14 -10.60 -13.41 0.45
C ILE A 14 -11.35 -14.63 1.02
N ALA A 15 -12.40 -15.07 0.32
CA ALA A 15 -13.36 -16.04 0.86
C ALA A 15 -12.76 -17.42 1.23
N ASP A 16 -11.65 -17.80 0.59
CA ASP A 16 -10.90 -19.03 0.88
C ASP A 16 -9.86 -18.86 1.99
N GLY A 17 -9.76 -17.66 2.59
CA GLY A 17 -8.79 -17.35 3.62
C GLY A 17 -7.41 -16.91 3.09
N GLU A 18 -7.22 -16.87 1.77
CA GLU A 18 -5.95 -16.43 1.19
C GLU A 18 -5.78 -14.92 1.35
N LEU A 19 -4.58 -14.52 1.78
CA LEU A 19 -4.18 -13.12 1.87
C LEU A 19 -3.66 -12.66 0.51
N LEU A 20 -4.45 -11.84 -0.19
CA LEU A 20 -4.11 -11.40 -1.54
C LEU A 20 -3.81 -9.90 -1.61
N PRO A 21 -2.88 -9.49 -2.51
CA PRO A 21 -2.65 -8.08 -2.81
C PRO A 21 -3.93 -7.41 -3.32
N ARG A 22 -4.24 -6.23 -2.78
CA ARG A 22 -5.43 -5.46 -3.16
C ARG A 22 -5.04 -4.13 -3.80
N LEU A 23 -4.31 -3.31 -3.05
CA LEU A 23 -3.90 -1.98 -3.47
C LEU A 23 -2.45 -1.74 -3.09
N SER A 24 -1.77 -0.94 -3.88
CA SER A 24 -0.52 -0.34 -3.46
C SER A 24 -0.48 1.08 -3.98
N ALA A 25 0.15 1.97 -3.22
CA ALA A 25 0.42 3.31 -3.71
C ALA A 25 1.75 3.81 -3.17
N ARG A 26 2.32 4.72 -3.95
CA ARG A 26 3.44 5.56 -3.57
C ARG A 26 3.02 7.00 -3.78
N LEU A 27 3.01 7.75 -2.70
CA LEU A 27 2.52 9.12 -2.66
C LEU A 27 3.70 10.04 -2.41
N THR A 28 3.91 10.97 -3.33
CA THR A 28 4.87 12.06 -3.13
C THR A 28 4.29 13.07 -2.15
N ARG A 29 5.11 13.53 -1.20
CA ARG A 29 4.71 14.57 -0.26
C ARG A 29 4.40 15.86 -1.03
N TYR A 30 3.15 16.30 -0.97
CA TYR A 30 2.74 17.59 -1.53
C TYR A 30 2.84 18.72 -0.50
N ILE A 31 2.44 18.44 0.75
CA ILE A 31 2.49 19.38 1.87
C ILE A 31 3.02 18.62 3.09
N GLY A 32 3.86 19.28 3.89
CA GLY A 32 4.32 18.79 5.18
C GLY A 32 5.38 19.67 5.80
#